data_AF-A0A453QXP9-F1
#
_entry.id   AF-A0A453QXP9-F1
#
_cell.length_a   1.000
_cell.length_b   1.000
_cell.length_c   1.000
_cell.angle_alpha   90.00
_cell.angle_beta   90.00
_cell.angle_gamma   90.00
#
_symmetry.space_group_name_H-M   'P 1'
#
loop_
_entity.id
_entity.type
_entity.pdbx_description
1 polymer ?
#
loop_
_entity_poly.entity_id
_entity_poly.type
_entity_poly.pdbx_seq_one_letter_code
_entity_poly.pdbx_strand_id
1 'polypeptide(L)'
;MIYGNICHRLQLMCYKYLWDSSISEKFPAENFFSYFDLNPDFLLSDDVKRYISSIGFNAQTFGDVMKFYKITCHTLSRSQEQLILRYELQEDHSLLEEYQFSYDAQWFKGQIQEALSFWLGAREPKYVTEEEGWKCKFCKFAPSCPKIASTSRC
;
A
#
# COMPACT_ATOMS: atom_id res chain seq x y z
N MET A 1 1.02 7.59 15.64
CA MET A 1 0.87 6.35 14.85
C MET A 1 -0.60 6.19 14.52
N ILE A 2 -0.97 6.56 13.31
CA ILE A 2 -2.34 6.47 12.80
C ILE A 2 -2.54 5.03 12.35
N TYR A 3 -2.88 4.14 13.28
CA TYR A 3 -3.62 2.93 12.93
C TYR A 3 -5.07 3.34 12.68
N GLY A 4 -5.31 4.15 11.64
CA GLY A 4 -6.61 4.25 11.02
C GLY A 4 -6.71 3.05 10.10
N ASN A 5 -7.66 2.17 10.38
CA ASN A 5 -7.93 0.91 9.68
C ASN A 5 -7.65 0.97 8.17
N ILE A 6 -6.44 0.56 7.74
CA ILE A 6 -6.34 -0.16 6.48
C ILE A 6 -6.88 -1.54 6.84
N CYS A 7 -8.19 -1.73 6.67
CA CYS A 7 -8.78 -3.06 6.67
C CYS A 7 -7.88 -3.93 5.77
N HIS A 8 -7.47 -5.12 6.20
CA HIS A 8 -6.60 -6.00 5.39
C HIS A 8 -7.15 -6.20 3.96
N ARG A 9 -8.47 -6.07 3.78
CA ARG A 9 -9.15 -5.97 2.48
C ARG A 9 -8.68 -4.76 1.66
N LEU A 10 -8.66 -3.56 2.23
CA LEU A 10 -8.15 -2.34 1.58
C LEU A 10 -6.67 -2.49 1.18
N GLN A 11 -5.84 -3.12 2.02
CA GLN A 11 -4.45 -3.41 1.69
C GLN A 11 -4.35 -4.34 0.46
N LEU A 12 -5.10 -5.45 0.46
CA LEU A 12 -5.11 -6.39 -0.65
C LEU A 12 -5.66 -5.76 -1.94
N MET A 13 -6.71 -4.95 -1.85
CA MET A 13 -7.23 -4.15 -2.98
C MET A 13 -6.18 -3.17 -3.52
N CYS A 14 -5.36 -2.58 -2.64
CA CYS A 14 -4.25 -1.71 -3.04
C CYS A 14 -3.20 -2.47 -3.84
N TYR A 15 -2.80 -3.66 -3.38
CA TYR A 15 -1.87 -4.51 -4.13
C TYR A 15 -2.42 -4.92 -5.50
N LYS A 16 -3.69 -5.31 -5.59
CA LYS A 16 -4.35 -5.56 -6.89
C LYS A 16 -4.29 -4.32 -7.78
N TYR A 17 -4.65 -3.15 -7.26
CA TYR A 17 -4.65 -1.92 -8.05
C TYR A 17 -3.25 -1.58 -8.58
N LEU A 18 -2.22 -1.66 -7.74
CA LEU A 18 -0.83 -1.43 -8.14
C LEU A 18 -0.35 -2.44 -9.17
N TRP A 19 -0.67 -3.72 -8.98
CA TRP A 19 -0.34 -4.79 -9.92
C TRP A 19 -0.97 -4.57 -11.30
N ASP A 20 -2.29 -4.39 -11.33
CA ASP A 20 -3.04 -4.19 -12.57
C ASP A 20 -2.59 -2.91 -13.31
N SER A 21 -2.27 -1.84 -12.56
CA SER A 21 -1.75 -0.59 -13.12
C SER A 21 -0.34 -0.77 -13.70
N SER A 22 0.51 -1.57 -13.03
CA SER A 22 1.87 -1.86 -13.49
C SER A 22 1.88 -2.61 -14.82
N ILE A 23 0.89 -3.51 -15.03
CA ILE A 23 0.71 -4.26 -16.27
C ILE A 23 0.06 -3.41 -17.36
N SER A 24 -1.03 -2.69 -17.03
CA SER A 24 -1.94 -2.11 -18.03
C SER A 24 -1.56 -0.69 -18.45
N GLU A 25 -1.15 0.16 -17.51
CA GLU A 25 -1.02 1.60 -17.72
C GLU A 25 0.42 2.07 -18.00
N LYS A 26 1.37 1.13 -18.07
CA LYS A 26 2.82 1.36 -18.10
C LYS A 26 3.26 2.18 -16.88
N PHE A 27 4.00 1.54 -15.98
CA PHE A 27 4.56 2.23 -14.81
C PHE A 27 5.20 3.59 -15.19
N PRO A 28 4.77 4.72 -14.57
CA PRO A 28 5.15 6.07 -14.98
C PRO A 28 6.56 6.41 -14.49
N ALA A 29 7.57 5.75 -15.05
CA ALA A 29 8.94 5.82 -14.54
C ALA A 29 9.52 7.24 -14.52
N GLU A 30 9.20 8.08 -15.50
CA GLU A 30 9.70 9.47 -15.54
C GLU A 30 9.17 10.27 -14.33
N ASN A 31 7.87 10.19 -14.06
CA ASN A 31 7.27 10.81 -12.88
C ASN A 31 7.84 10.22 -11.59
N PHE A 32 8.06 8.90 -11.55
CA PHE A 32 8.66 8.24 -10.39
C PHE A 32 10.07 8.77 -10.09
N PHE A 33 10.95 8.80 -11.10
CA PHE A 33 12.31 9.31 -10.93
C PHE A 33 12.31 10.79 -10.55
N SER A 34 11.48 11.61 -11.21
CA SER A 34 11.38 13.03 -10.91
C SER A 34 10.83 13.30 -9.51
N TYR A 35 9.79 12.57 -9.08
CA TYR A 35 9.16 12.77 -7.78
C TYR A 35 10.09 12.42 -6.61
N PHE A 36 10.86 11.33 -6.76
CA PHE A 36 11.80 10.86 -5.73
C PHE A 36 13.21 11.43 -5.88
N ASP A 37 13.45 12.34 -6.82
CA ASP A 37 14.77 12.90 -7.14
C ASP A 37 15.84 11.82 -7.36
N LEU A 38 15.47 10.81 -8.15
CA LEU A 38 16.32 9.65 -8.45
C LEU A 38 16.97 9.80 -9.82
N ASN A 39 18.28 9.63 -9.88
CA ASN A 39 19.00 9.59 -11.15
C ASN A 39 18.94 8.17 -11.76
N PRO A 40 18.26 7.96 -12.91
CA PRO A 40 18.16 6.64 -13.53
C PRO A 40 19.50 6.13 -14.04
N ASP A 41 20.45 7.01 -14.36
CA ASP A 41 21.78 6.65 -14.88
C ASP A 41 22.79 6.35 -13.77
N PHE A 42 22.36 6.43 -12.49
CA PHE A 42 23.22 6.07 -11.37
C PHE A 42 23.57 4.60 -11.42
N LEU A 43 24.88 4.31 -11.35
CA LEU A 43 25.39 2.95 -11.39
C LEU A 43 25.00 2.19 -10.13
N LEU A 44 24.54 0.96 -10.32
CA LEU A 44 24.30 0.04 -9.22
C LEU A 44 25.63 -0.36 -8.55
N SER A 45 25.57 -0.70 -7.27
CA SER A 45 26.75 -1.22 -6.55
C SER A 45 27.19 -2.57 -7.14
N ASP A 46 28.45 -2.94 -6.91
CA ASP A 46 28.99 -4.21 -7.43
C ASP A 46 28.30 -5.44 -6.83
N ASP A 47 27.81 -5.34 -5.59
CA ASP A 47 26.99 -6.39 -4.97
C ASP A 47 25.68 -6.59 -5.73
N VAL A 48 24.99 -5.49 -6.05
CA VAL A 48 23.73 -5.51 -6.79
C VAL A 48 23.97 -6.03 -8.21
N LYS A 49 25.02 -5.56 -8.89
CA LYS A 49 25.39 -6.05 -10.24
C LYS A 49 25.71 -7.55 -10.25
N ARG A 50 26.47 -8.04 -9.26
CA ARG A 50 26.76 -9.47 -9.11
C ARG A 50 25.49 -10.28 -8.89
N TYR A 51 24.59 -9.82 -8.03
CA TYR A 51 23.31 -10.49 -7.79
C TYR A 51 22.45 -10.55 -9.06
N ILE A 52 22.24 -9.40 -9.72
CA ILE A 52 21.45 -9.32 -10.96
C ILE A 52 22.04 -10.22 -12.06
N SER A 53 23.37 -10.25 -12.19
CA SER A 53 24.05 -11.16 -13.12
C SER A 53 23.81 -12.64 -12.78
N SER A 54 23.77 -12.98 -11.48
CA SER A 54 23.53 -14.36 -11.02
C SER A 54 22.13 -14.89 -11.36
N ILE A 55 21.14 -14.00 -11.49
CA ILE A 55 19.77 -14.33 -11.90
C ILE A 55 19.54 -14.12 -13.41
N GLY A 56 20.61 -13.93 -14.20
CA GLY A 56 20.56 -13.90 -15.66
C GLY A 56 20.20 -12.55 -16.29
N PHE A 57 20.20 -11.46 -15.51
CA PHE A 57 19.93 -10.12 -16.02
C PHE A 57 21.23 -9.32 -16.18
N ASN A 58 21.31 -8.47 -17.20
CA ASN A 58 22.43 -7.55 -17.38
C ASN A 58 21.93 -6.11 -17.24
N ALA A 59 22.01 -5.56 -16.02
CA ALA A 59 21.63 -4.18 -15.72
C ALA A 59 22.78 -3.47 -15.01
N GLN A 60 23.14 -2.27 -15.47
CA GLN A 60 24.23 -1.48 -14.89
C GLN A 60 23.71 -0.32 -14.05
N THR A 61 22.54 0.19 -14.42
CA THR A 61 21.90 1.37 -13.81
C THR A 61 20.52 1.04 -13.25
N PHE A 62 19.98 1.90 -12.40
CA PHE A 62 18.61 1.74 -11.93
C PHE A 62 17.59 1.89 -13.08
N GLY A 63 17.88 2.72 -14.07
CA GLY A 63 17.12 2.84 -15.31
C GLY A 63 17.02 1.51 -16.06
N ASP A 64 18.10 0.73 -16.12
CA ASP A 64 18.08 -0.59 -16.77
C ASP A 64 17.18 -1.58 -16.02
N VAL A 65 17.23 -1.58 -14.67
CA VAL A 65 16.32 -2.39 -13.85
C VAL A 65 14.87 -2.02 -14.12
N MET A 66 14.58 -0.72 -14.21
CA MET A 66 13.23 -0.23 -14.51
C MET A 66 12.75 -0.64 -15.92
N LYS A 67 13.64 -0.71 -16.92
CA LYS A 67 13.32 -1.24 -18.25
C LYS A 67 12.93 -2.73 -18.17
N PHE A 68 13.72 -3.54 -17.48
CA PHE A 68 13.39 -4.96 -17.28
C PHE A 68 12.06 -5.14 -16.56
N TYR A 69 11.87 -4.44 -15.44
CA TYR A 69 10.61 -4.44 -14.70
C TYR A 69 9.41 -4.16 -15.61
N LYS A 70 9.48 -3.09 -16.42
CA LYS A 70 8.43 -2.77 -17.38
C LYS A 70 8.19 -3.92 -18.35
N ILE A 71 9.22 -4.43 -19.01
CA ILE A 71 9.09 -5.53 -19.98
C ILE A 71 8.44 -6.75 -19.33
N THR A 72 8.91 -7.15 -18.16
CA THR A 72 8.36 -8.28 -17.41
C THR A 72 6.89 -8.06 -17.08
N CYS A 73 6.50 -6.90 -16.56
CA CYS A 73 5.10 -6.59 -16.27
C CYS A 73 4.19 -6.71 -17.49
N HIS A 74 4.64 -6.31 -18.70
CA HIS A 74 3.83 -6.44 -19.92
C HIS A 74 3.60 -7.89 -20.36
N THR A 75 4.43 -8.84 -19.91
CA THR A 75 4.25 -10.27 -20.20
C THR A 75 3.30 -10.98 -19.24
N LEU A 76 2.87 -10.30 -18.17
CA LEU A 76 2.08 -10.89 -17.10
C LEU A 76 0.59 -10.58 -17.27
N SER A 77 -0.25 -11.46 -16.75
CA SER A 77 -1.71 -11.28 -16.76
C SER A 77 -2.18 -10.42 -15.59
N ARG A 78 -3.27 -9.68 -15.82
CA ARG A 78 -4.00 -8.98 -14.77
C ARG A 78 -4.42 -9.93 -13.65
N SER A 79 -4.56 -9.40 -12.44
CA SER A 79 -5.05 -10.20 -11.32
C SER A 79 -6.54 -10.50 -11.46
N GLN A 80 -6.99 -11.55 -10.78
CA GLN A 80 -8.41 -11.87 -10.67
C GLN A 80 -9.19 -10.75 -9.97
N GLU A 81 -10.50 -10.66 -10.25
CA GLU A 81 -11.41 -9.74 -9.57
C GLU A 81 -11.88 -10.28 -8.21
N GLN A 82 -11.88 -11.60 -8.04
CA GLN A 82 -12.10 -12.22 -6.73
C GLN A 82 -10.77 -12.30 -5.98
N LEU A 83 -10.74 -11.69 -4.80
CA LEU A 83 -9.58 -11.60 -3.92
C LEU A 83 -9.73 -12.56 -2.75
N ILE A 84 -8.62 -13.19 -2.36
CA ILE A 84 -8.55 -14.14 -1.26
C ILE A 84 -7.60 -13.57 -0.20
N LEU A 85 -8.09 -13.44 1.02
CA LEU A 85 -7.31 -13.06 2.19
C LEU A 85 -7.20 -14.27 3.12
N ARG A 86 -6.00 -14.81 3.26
CA ARG A 86 -5.69 -16.01 4.03
C ARG A 86 -4.85 -15.64 5.25
N TYR A 87 -5.29 -16.07 6.42
CA TYR A 87 -4.56 -15.96 7.67
C TYR A 87 -4.00 -17.33 8.02
N GLU A 88 -2.69 -17.40 8.21
CA GLU A 88 -1.98 -18.63 8.54
C GLU A 88 -1.21 -18.44 9.84
N LEU A 89 -1.12 -19.51 10.63
CA LEU A 89 -0.24 -19.53 11.78
C LEU A 89 1.21 -19.51 11.29
N GLN A 90 2.01 -18.58 11.81
CA GLN A 90 3.39 -18.39 11.34
C GLN A 90 4.29 -19.61 11.63
N GLU A 91 3.98 -20.40 12.66
CA GLU A 91 4.79 -21.54 13.09
C GLU A 91 4.75 -22.71 12.10
N ASP A 92 3.56 -23.07 11.63
CA ASP A 92 3.33 -24.30 10.84
C ASP A 92 2.56 -24.07 9.55
N HIS A 93 2.25 -22.81 9.21
CA HIS A 93 1.43 -22.43 8.06
C HIS A 93 0.01 -23.02 8.07
N SER A 94 -0.46 -23.48 9.24
CA SER A 94 -1.84 -23.96 9.38
C SER A 94 -2.82 -22.82 9.11
N LEU A 95 -3.90 -23.14 8.40
CA LEU A 95 -4.93 -22.17 8.06
C LEU A 95 -5.71 -21.78 9.32
N LEU A 96 -5.64 -20.51 9.69
CA LEU A 96 -6.46 -19.93 10.75
C LEU A 96 -7.82 -19.50 10.19
N GLU A 97 -7.81 -18.77 9.08
CA GLU A 97 -9.02 -18.24 8.47
C GLU A 97 -8.81 -17.84 7.01
N GLU A 98 -9.87 -17.89 6.20
CA GLU A 98 -9.86 -17.44 4.80
C GLU A 98 -11.13 -16.64 4.49
N TYR A 99 -10.95 -15.52 3.78
CA TYR A 99 -12.03 -14.68 3.30
C TYR A 99 -11.91 -14.47 1.80
N GLN A 100 -13.04 -14.57 1.10
CA GLN A 100 -13.13 -14.25 -0.31
C GLN A 100 -14.05 -13.05 -0.52
N PHE A 101 -13.63 -12.11 -1.35
CA PHE A 101 -14.42 -10.93 -1.67
C PHE A 101 -14.07 -10.37 -3.05
N SER A 102 -15.02 -9.72 -3.69
CA SER A 102 -14.79 -9.07 -4.98
C SER A 102 -14.05 -7.74 -4.81
N TYR A 103 -13.19 -7.42 -5.78
CA TYR A 103 -12.58 -6.11 -5.91
C TYR A 103 -13.64 -5.07 -6.26
N ASP A 104 -13.76 -4.04 -5.43
CA ASP A 104 -14.64 -2.89 -5.67
C ASP A 104 -13.77 -1.66 -5.94
N ALA A 105 -13.58 -1.34 -7.22
CA ALA A 105 -12.75 -0.23 -7.65
C ALA A 105 -13.26 1.13 -7.14
N GLN A 106 -14.58 1.31 -7.07
CA GLN A 106 -15.18 2.58 -6.68
C GLN A 106 -15.03 2.81 -5.18
N TRP A 107 -15.35 1.79 -4.38
CA TRP A 107 -15.15 1.82 -2.95
C TRP A 107 -13.66 2.01 -2.62
N PHE A 108 -12.78 1.24 -3.25
CA PHE A 108 -11.33 1.32 -3.06
C PHE A 108 -10.80 2.75 -3.32
N LYS A 109 -11.11 3.32 -4.49
CA LYS A 109 -10.68 4.68 -4.84
C LYS A 109 -11.24 5.71 -3.87
N GLY A 110 -12.48 5.54 -3.40
CA GLY A 110 -13.07 6.36 -2.35
C GLY A 110 -12.27 6.34 -1.05
N GLN A 111 -11.86 5.15 -0.59
CA GLN A 111 -11.05 5.00 0.63
C GLN A 111 -9.67 5.66 0.48
N ILE A 112 -9.00 5.48 -0.66
CA ILE A 112 -7.71 6.12 -0.94
C ILE A 112 -7.86 7.64 -0.97
N GLN A 113 -8.90 8.17 -1.61
CA GLN A 113 -9.15 9.61 -1.66
C GLN A 113 -9.45 10.20 -0.28
N GLU A 114 -10.19 9.49 0.57
CA GLU A 114 -10.43 9.92 1.96
C GLU A 114 -9.15 9.96 2.80
N ALA A 115 -8.24 9.00 2.58
CA ALA A 115 -6.93 9.02 3.23
C ALA A 115 -6.05 10.17 2.70
N LEU A 116 -5.94 10.31 1.37
CA LEU A 116 -5.11 11.34 0.73
C LEU A 116 -5.59 12.75 1.07
N SER A 117 -6.90 13.00 1.08
CA SER A 117 -7.44 14.31 1.46
C SER A 117 -7.02 14.74 2.85
N PHE A 118 -6.84 13.81 3.79
CA PHE A 118 -6.28 14.14 5.10
C PHE A 118 -4.80 14.46 5.03
N TRP A 119 -4.01 13.58 4.39
CA TRP A 119 -2.57 13.74 4.31
C TRP A 119 -2.13 14.99 3.53
N LEU A 120 -2.92 15.39 2.54
CA LEU A 120 -2.70 16.61 1.74
C LEU A 120 -3.28 17.87 2.40
N GLY A 121 -3.88 17.78 3.60
CA GLY A 121 -4.50 18.91 4.29
C GLY A 121 -5.78 19.44 3.63
N ALA A 122 -6.37 18.69 2.70
CA ALA A 122 -7.62 19.03 2.03
C ALA A 122 -8.86 18.74 2.90
N ARG A 123 -8.70 18.09 4.06
CA ARG A 123 -9.74 17.94 5.07
C ARG A 123 -9.18 17.93 6.48
N GLU A 124 -10.02 18.31 7.44
CA GLU A 124 -9.74 18.22 8.87
C GLU A 124 -9.63 16.76 9.37
N PRO A 125 -8.88 16.51 10.47
CA PRO A 125 -8.91 15.24 11.18
C PRO A 125 -10.33 14.93 11.66
N LYS A 126 -10.71 13.66 11.55
CA LYS A 126 -11.94 13.13 12.14
C LYS A 126 -11.60 12.38 13.42
N TYR A 127 -12.53 12.36 14.37
CA TYR A 127 -12.44 11.45 15.49
C TYR A 127 -12.61 10.00 15.02
N VAL A 128 -12.04 9.06 15.77
CA VAL A 128 -12.28 7.62 15.57
C VAL A 128 -13.78 7.30 15.63
N THR A 129 -14.22 6.22 15.00
CA THR A 129 -15.61 5.73 15.14
C THR A 129 -15.87 5.25 16.57
N GLU A 130 -17.12 4.91 16.90
CA GLU A 130 -17.44 4.30 18.20
C GLU A 130 -16.77 2.94 18.39
N GLU A 131 -16.79 2.10 17.35
CA GLU A 131 -16.13 0.79 17.32
C GLU A 131 -14.62 0.88 17.59
N GLU A 132 -13.98 1.94 17.09
CA GLU A 132 -12.56 2.22 17.30
C GLU A 132 -12.28 3.06 18.56
N GLY A 133 -13.30 3.35 19.36
CA GLY A 133 -13.20 4.20 20.56
C GLY A 133 -12.21 3.68 21.61
N TRP A 134 -11.93 2.37 21.61
CA TRP A 134 -10.91 1.77 22.47
C TRP A 134 -9.51 2.39 22.27
N LYS A 135 -9.21 2.92 21.07
CA LYS A 135 -7.94 3.60 20.77
C LYS A 135 -7.74 4.86 21.61
N CYS A 136 -8.81 5.50 22.07
CA CYS A 136 -8.73 6.66 22.94
C CYS A 136 -8.05 6.34 24.28
N LYS A 137 -8.13 5.09 24.77
CA LYS A 137 -7.47 4.65 26.01
C LYS A 137 -5.94 4.71 25.94
N PHE A 138 -5.38 4.70 24.73
CA PHE A 138 -3.94 4.76 24.46
C PHE A 138 -3.52 6.10 23.83
N CYS A 139 -4.46 7.03 23.63
CA CYS A 139 -4.18 8.30 22.98
C CYS A 139 -3.60 9.30 23.99
N LYS A 140 -2.35 9.72 23.78
CA LYS A 140 -1.69 10.76 24.61
C LYS A 140 -2.43 12.10 24.65
N PHE A 141 -3.32 12.36 23.69
CA PHE A 141 -4.12 13.58 23.59
C PHE A 141 -5.55 13.41 24.14
N ALA A 142 -5.89 12.24 24.69
CA ALA A 142 -7.21 11.98 25.26
C ALA A 142 -7.65 13.02 26.31
N PRO A 143 -6.79 13.51 27.24
CA PRO A 143 -7.21 14.48 28.25
C PRO A 143 -7.70 15.81 27.69
N SER A 144 -7.21 16.23 26.52
CA SER A 144 -7.59 17.48 25.84
C SER A 144 -8.53 17.24 24.65
N CYS A 145 -9.06 16.01 24.49
CA CYS A 145 -9.88 15.64 23.35
C CYS A 145 -11.35 16.06 23.56
N PRO A 146 -11.92 16.94 22.71
CA PRO A 146 -13.30 17.40 22.87
C PRO A 146 -14.33 16.27 22.85
N LYS A 147 -14.08 15.20 22.09
CA LYS A 147 -14.96 14.02 22.02
C LYS A 147 -15.12 13.27 23.35
N ILE A 148 -14.10 13.29 24.20
CA ILE A 148 -14.13 12.60 25.51
C ILE A 148 -14.71 13.52 26.59
N ALA A 149 -14.46 14.83 26.48
CA ALA A 149 -15.03 15.84 27.37
C ALA A 149 -16.56 15.93 27.26
N SER A 150 -17.15 15.54 26.13
CA SER A 150 -18.61 15.49 25.94
C SER A 150 -19.28 14.23 26.52
N THR A 151 -18.55 13.14 26.76
CA THR A 151 -19.11 11.86 27.27
C THR A 151 -19.09 11.74 28.79
N SER A 152 -18.50 12.70 29.50
CA SER A 152 -18.35 12.69 30.97
C SER A 152 -19.40 13.54 31.71
N ARG A 153 -20.46 14.00 31.04
CA ARG A 153 -21.57 14.78 31.64
C ARG A 153 -22.91 14.04 31.69
N CYS A 154 -22.89 12.73 31.89
CA CYS A 154 -24.06 11.94 32.29
C CYS A 154 -23.73 11.17 33.57
#